data_AF-A0A960AT08-F1
#
_entry.id   AF-A0A960AT08-F1
#
_cell.length_a   1.000
_cell.length_b   1.000
_cell.length_c   1.000
_cell.angle_alpha   90.00
_cell.angle_beta   90.00
_cell.angle_gamma   90.00
#
_symmetry.space_group_name_H-M   'P 1'
#
loop_
_entity.id
_entity.type
_entity.pdbx_description
1 polymer ?
#
loop_
_entity_poly.entity_id
_entity_poly.type
_entity_poly.pdbx_seq_one_letter_code
_entity_poly.pdbx_strand_id
1 'polypeptide(L)'
;MSLAEADRAAPLLAQPTRRLAGFVVDVGLFVVTLAVGWIVWSVFEARVSRTPGMRITGQRIVDVRTGEVVDGRRMARRQLLGIPLALLLGAVTCGVGWLFSGWLVVSPSRQALWDRVAGTTVVEVL
;
A
#
# COMPACT_ATOMS: atom_id res chain seq x y z
N MET A 1 46.74 4.72 16.40
CA MET A 1 46.40 4.79 14.97
C MET A 1 45.25 5.77 14.84
N SER A 2 45.58 7.02 14.52
CA SER A 2 44.68 8.16 14.59
C SER A 2 43.74 8.17 13.38
N LEU A 3 42.47 8.57 13.54
CA LEU A 3 41.48 8.66 12.45
C LEU A 3 41.98 9.52 11.26
N ALA A 4 42.97 10.38 11.48
CA ALA A 4 43.65 11.18 10.47
C ALA A 4 44.63 10.41 9.56
N GLU A 5 45.06 9.19 9.93
CA GLU A 5 45.93 8.35 9.08
C GLU A 5 45.13 7.49 8.10
N ALA A 6 43.89 7.11 8.45
CA ALA A 6 43.00 6.36 7.57
C ALA A 6 42.57 7.17 6.33
N ASP A 7 42.49 8.49 6.46
CA ASP A 7 42.06 9.42 5.42
C ASP A 7 43.15 9.70 4.34
N ARG A 8 44.38 9.23 4.57
CA ARG A 8 45.51 9.39 3.63
C ARG A 8 45.71 8.22 2.67
N ALA A 9 44.92 7.14 2.80
CA ALA A 9 44.92 6.07 1.82
C ALA A 9 44.24 6.56 0.53
N ALA A 10 44.93 6.47 -0.61
CA ALA A 10 44.38 6.88 -1.90
C ALA A 10 42.98 6.26 -2.11
N PRO A 11 41.96 7.05 -2.49
CA PRO A 11 40.59 6.57 -2.55
C PRO A 11 40.46 5.42 -3.57
N LEU A 12 40.23 4.21 -3.07
CA LEU A 12 39.99 3.04 -3.90
C LEU A 12 38.62 3.20 -4.59
N LEU A 13 38.63 3.26 -5.92
CA LEU A 13 37.39 3.34 -6.71
C LEU A 13 36.57 2.06 -6.50
N ALA A 14 35.29 2.24 -6.14
CA ALA A 14 34.37 1.12 -5.96
C ALA A 14 34.16 0.37 -7.29
N GLN A 15 34.25 -0.96 -7.22
CA GLN A 15 33.95 -1.83 -8.36
C GLN A 15 32.52 -1.61 -8.88
N PRO A 16 32.26 -1.70 -10.20
CA PRO A 16 30.93 -1.47 -10.79
C PRO A 16 29.81 -2.31 -10.14
N THR A 17 30.10 -3.55 -9.75
CA THR A 17 29.16 -4.45 -9.07
C THR A 17 28.74 -3.92 -7.69
N ARG A 18 29.65 -3.30 -6.92
CA ARG A 18 29.31 -2.67 -5.64
C ARG A 18 28.45 -1.43 -5.82
N ARG A 19 28.64 -0.67 -6.91
CA ARG A 19 27.77 0.47 -7.23
C ARG A 19 26.36 0.03 -7.61
N LEU A 20 26.24 -1.03 -8.41
CA LEU A 20 24.95 -1.63 -8.75
C LEU A 20 24.24 -2.17 -7.50
N ALA A 21 24.95 -2.88 -6.62
CA ALA A 21 24.39 -3.38 -5.37
C ALA A 21 23.88 -2.24 -4.48
N GLY A 22 24.65 -1.15 -4.35
CA GLY A 22 24.20 0.05 -3.64
C GLY A 22 22.90 0.61 -4.21
N PHE A 23 22.82 0.79 -5.53
CA PHE A 23 21.61 1.25 -6.19
C PHE A 23 20.38 0.36 -5.93
N VAL A 24 20.56 -0.97 -5.98
CA VAL A 24 19.47 -1.92 -5.70
C VAL A 24 19.00 -1.80 -4.24
N VAL A 25 19.93 -1.66 -3.29
CA VAL A 25 19.59 -1.46 -1.88
C VAL A 25 18.87 -0.14 -1.67
N ASP A 26 19.32 0.94 -2.30
CA ASP A 26 18.69 2.26 -2.21
C ASP A 26 17.24 2.23 -2.75
N VAL A 27 17.02 1.58 -3.90
CA VAL A 27 15.67 1.39 -4.46
C VAL A 27 14.81 0.56 -3.49
N GLY A 28 15.35 -0.51 -2.94
CA GLY A 28 14.63 -1.34 -1.96
C GLY A 28 14.24 -0.56 -0.71
N LEU A 29 15.16 0.22 -0.14
CA LEU A 29 14.92 1.08 1.01
C LEU A 29 13.87 2.14 0.72
N PHE A 30 13.91 2.75 -0.47
CA PHE A 30 12.92 3.73 -0.90
C PHE A 30 11.51 3.13 -0.92
N VAL A 31 11.35 1.95 -1.54
CA VAL A 31 10.06 1.23 -1.61
C VAL A 31 9.56 0.87 -0.21
N VAL A 32 10.43 0.31 0.64
CA VAL A 32 10.07 -0.08 2.02
C VAL A 32 9.66 1.15 2.85
N THR A 33 10.40 2.25 2.73
CA THR A 33 10.11 3.47 3.49
C THR A 33 8.76 4.07 3.09
N LEU A 34 8.47 4.12 1.79
CA LEU A 34 7.16 4.57 1.28
C LEU A 34 6.04 3.65 1.77
N ALA A 35 6.26 2.33 1.74
CA ALA A 35 5.28 1.36 2.22
C ALA A 35 4.98 1.56 3.71
N VAL A 36 6.00 1.75 4.55
CA VAL A 36 5.82 2.02 5.99
C VAL A 36 5.05 3.32 6.22
N GLY A 37 5.44 4.41 5.55
CA GLY A 37 4.74 5.69 5.68
C GLY A 37 3.26 5.60 5.29
N TRP A 38 2.95 4.86 4.22
CA TRP A 38 1.58 4.62 3.79
C TRP A 38 0.79 3.75 4.78
N ILE A 39 1.41 2.73 5.37
CA ILE A 39 0.77 1.86 6.39
C ILE A 39 0.43 2.67 7.63
N VAL A 40 1.36 3.48 8.14
CA VAL A 40 1.15 4.32 9.32
C VAL A 40 -0.02 5.27 9.08
N TRP A 41 -0.04 5.99 7.95
CA TRP A 41 -1.16 6.87 7.61
C TRP A 41 -2.48 6.09 7.48
N SER A 42 -2.46 4.92 6.85
CA SER A 42 -3.65 4.08 6.70
C SER A 42 -4.27 3.66 8.03
N VAL A 43 -3.46 3.42 9.07
CA VAL A 43 -3.96 3.05 10.41
C VAL A 43 -4.72 4.20 11.07
N PHE A 44 -4.26 5.44 10.91
CA PHE A 44 -4.98 6.62 11.42
C PHE A 44 -6.30 6.81 10.67
N GLU A 45 -6.29 6.65 9.36
CA GLU A 45 -7.44 6.96 8.51
C GLU A 45 -8.52 5.88 8.55
N ALA A 46 -8.11 4.64 8.80
CA ALA A 46 -9.02 3.53 9.04
C ALA A 46 -9.94 3.81 10.24
N ARG A 47 -9.53 4.63 11.22
CA ARG A 47 -10.39 5.04 12.36
C ARG A 47 -11.62 5.84 11.93
N VAL A 48 -11.54 6.50 10.77
CA VAL A 48 -12.61 7.32 10.18
C VAL A 48 -13.16 6.66 8.90
N SER A 49 -12.91 5.36 8.73
CA SER A 49 -13.44 4.54 7.63
C SER A 49 -13.00 5.03 6.25
N ARG A 50 -11.75 5.49 6.17
CA ARG A 50 -11.11 6.01 4.97
C ARG A 50 -9.73 5.38 4.79
N THR A 51 -9.21 5.48 3.56
CA THR A 51 -7.80 5.25 3.25
C THR A 51 -7.13 6.59 2.92
N PRO A 52 -5.79 6.70 2.92
CA PRO A 52 -5.10 7.93 2.54
C PRO A 52 -5.53 8.46 1.17
N GLY A 53 -5.69 7.55 0.18
CA GLY A 53 -6.19 7.90 -1.14
C GLY A 53 -7.61 8.45 -1.10
N MET A 54 -8.50 7.81 -0.33
CA MET A 54 -9.88 8.29 -0.14
C MET A 54 -9.94 9.64 0.56
N ARG A 55 -9.02 9.95 1.48
CA ARG A 55 -8.94 11.27 2.10
C ARG A 55 -8.61 12.35 1.05
N ILE A 56 -7.69 12.06 0.14
CA ILE A 56 -7.31 12.98 -0.95
C ILE A 56 -8.45 13.15 -1.95
N THR A 57 -9.18 12.07 -2.26
CA THR A 57 -10.26 12.07 -3.26
C THR A 57 -11.65 12.38 -2.68
N GLY A 58 -11.79 12.66 -1.38
CA GLY A 58 -13.08 13.00 -0.77
C GLY A 58 -14.05 11.84 -0.65
N GLN A 59 -13.56 10.62 -0.43
CA GLN A 59 -14.38 9.40 -0.36
C GLN A 59 -14.51 8.86 1.07
N ARG A 60 -15.54 8.06 1.34
CA ARG A 60 -15.71 7.32 2.61
C ARG A 60 -16.34 5.96 2.36
N ILE A 61 -15.99 4.98 3.20
CA ILE A 61 -16.55 3.64 3.14
C ILE A 61 -17.75 3.53 4.08
N VAL A 62 -18.85 3.02 3.54
CA VAL A 62 -20.11 2.77 4.26
C VAL A 62 -20.54 1.32 4.08
N ASP A 63 -21.31 0.81 5.04
CA ASP A 63 -21.90 -0.53 4.95
C ASP A 63 -22.97 -0.55 3.85
N VAL A 64 -22.97 -1.59 3.00
CA VAL A 64 -23.90 -1.70 1.86
C VAL A 64 -25.36 -1.84 2.32
N ARG A 65 -25.61 -2.42 3.50
CA ARG A 65 -26.97 -2.71 3.98
C ARG A 65 -27.55 -1.56 4.78
N THR A 66 -26.74 -0.90 5.61
CA THR A 66 -27.23 0.15 6.52
C THR A 66 -26.90 1.56 6.03
N GLY A 67 -25.92 1.72 5.12
CA GLY A 67 -25.40 3.03 4.72
C GLY A 67 -24.60 3.74 5.81
N GLU A 68 -24.40 3.10 6.97
CA GLU A 68 -23.67 3.67 8.08
C GLU A 68 -22.15 3.55 7.89
N VAL A 69 -21.43 4.43 8.57
CA VAL A 69 -19.96 4.47 8.56
C VAL A 69 -19.41 3.18 9.16
N VAL A 70 -18.57 2.47 8.40
CA VAL A 70 -18.03 1.16 8.82
C VAL A 70 -17.04 1.33 9.95
N ASP A 71 -17.24 0.64 11.07
CA ASP A 71 -16.39 0.75 12.25
C ASP A 71 -14.88 0.53 11.94
N GLY A 72 -14.00 1.30 12.56
CA GLY A 72 -12.59 1.40 12.17
C GLY A 72 -11.82 0.08 12.31
N ARG A 73 -12.24 -0.81 13.22
CA ARG A 73 -11.70 -2.18 13.35
C ARG A 73 -12.05 -3.09 12.18
N ARG A 74 -13.22 -2.90 11.55
CA ARG A 74 -13.67 -3.67 10.38
C ARG A 74 -12.93 -3.16 9.13
N MET A 75 -12.71 -1.84 9.06
CA MET A 75 -11.89 -1.22 8.04
C MET A 75 -10.41 -1.66 8.12
N ALA A 76 -9.80 -1.64 9.30
CA ALA A 76 -8.42 -2.08 9.50
C ALA A 76 -8.23 -3.55 9.11
N ARG A 77 -9.17 -4.44 9.45
CA ARG A 77 -9.13 -5.85 9.01
C ARG A 77 -9.24 -5.98 7.50
N ARG A 78 -10.13 -5.25 6.84
CA ARG A 78 -10.22 -5.23 5.38
C ARG A 78 -8.91 -4.75 4.74
N GLN A 79 -8.25 -3.77 5.33
CA GLN A 79 -7.01 -3.21 4.79
C GLN A 79 -5.78 -4.11 5.06
N LEU A 80 -5.66 -4.67 6.27
CA LEU A 80 -4.56 -5.57 6.66
C LEU A 80 -4.72 -7.02 6.19
N LEU A 81 -5.93 -7.49 5.91
CA LEU A 81 -6.16 -8.85 5.40
C LEU A 81 -6.58 -8.85 3.94
N GLY A 82 -7.48 -7.96 3.54
CA GLY A 82 -8.06 -7.95 2.19
C GLY A 82 -7.09 -7.49 1.10
N ILE A 83 -6.31 -6.43 1.35
CA ILE A 83 -5.31 -5.92 0.38
C ILE A 83 -4.16 -6.92 0.19
N PRO A 84 -3.49 -7.43 1.25
CA PRO A 84 -2.43 -8.42 1.05
C PRO A 84 -2.96 -9.73 0.49
N LEU A 85 -4.19 -10.15 0.83
CA LEU A 85 -4.82 -11.32 0.22
C LEU A 85 -5.07 -11.10 -1.28
N ALA A 86 -5.55 -9.93 -1.70
CA ALA A 86 -5.74 -9.59 -3.12
C ALA A 86 -4.40 -9.49 -3.88
N LEU A 87 -3.36 -8.97 -3.23
CA LEU A 87 -1.99 -8.95 -3.76
C LEU A 87 -1.44 -10.37 -3.92
N LEU A 88 -1.60 -11.23 -2.91
CA LEU A 88 -1.21 -12.64 -2.95
C LEU A 88 -1.99 -13.41 -4.02
N LEU A 89 -3.29 -13.22 -4.11
CA LEU A 89 -4.12 -13.83 -5.15
C LEU A 89 -3.69 -13.38 -6.54
N GLY A 90 -3.42 -12.09 -6.73
CA GLY A 90 -2.88 -11.60 -7.99
C GLY A 90 -1.50 -12.15 -8.32
N ALA A 91 -0.61 -12.27 -7.32
CA ALA A 91 0.71 -12.87 -7.50
C ALA A 91 0.65 -14.36 -7.88
N VAL A 92 -0.20 -15.13 -7.19
CA VAL A 92 -0.43 -16.57 -7.45
C VAL A 92 -1.11 -16.80 -8.80
N THR A 93 -1.94 -15.86 -9.25
CA THR A 93 -2.64 -15.93 -10.55
C THR A 93 -1.87 -15.25 -11.69
N CYS A 94 -0.57 -14.97 -11.52
CA CYS A 94 0.27 -14.29 -12.51
C CYS A 94 -0.35 -12.98 -13.06
N GLY A 95 -0.97 -12.18 -12.19
CA GLY A 95 -1.56 -10.87 -12.52
C GLY A 95 -3.02 -10.90 -12.97
N VAL A 96 -3.62 -12.07 -13.23
CA VAL A 96 -5.04 -12.17 -13.63
C VAL A 96 -5.97 -11.66 -12.52
N GLY A 97 -5.66 -11.94 -11.25
CA GLY A 97 -6.40 -11.42 -10.11
C GLY A 97 -6.34 -9.88 -9.98
N TRP A 98 -5.26 -9.24 -10.46
CA TRP A 98 -5.16 -7.78 -10.48
C TRP A 98 -6.03 -7.17 -11.58
N LEU A 99 -6.03 -7.77 -12.78
CA LEU A 99 -6.89 -7.33 -13.89
C LEU A 99 -8.37 -7.48 -13.53
N PHE A 100 -8.75 -8.61 -12.92
CA PHE A 100 -10.12 -8.83 -12.47
C PHE A 100 -10.53 -7.86 -11.36
N SER A 101 -9.65 -7.58 -10.40
CA SER A 101 -9.90 -6.59 -9.34
C SER A 101 -10.05 -5.17 -9.90
N GLY A 102 -9.21 -4.79 -10.85
CA GLY A 102 -9.30 -3.50 -11.54
C GLY A 102 -10.58 -3.36 -12.35
N TRP A 103 -10.98 -4.40 -13.08
CA TRP A 103 -12.25 -4.44 -13.80
C TRP A 103 -13.45 -4.23 -12.89
N LEU A 104 -13.45 -4.84 -11.69
CA LEU A 104 -14.54 -4.69 -10.73
C LEU A 104 -14.70 -3.26 -10.20
N VAL A 105 -13.61 -2.49 -10.09
CA VAL A 105 -13.66 -1.07 -9.72
C VAL A 105 -14.37 -0.22 -10.79
N VAL A 106 -14.15 -0.54 -12.06
CA VAL A 106 -14.75 0.18 -13.21
C VAL A 106 -16.14 -0.38 -13.57
N SER A 107 -16.50 -1.55 -13.04
CA SER A 107 -17.78 -2.20 -13.29
C SER A 107 -18.97 -1.34 -12.79
N PRO A 108 -20.19 -1.56 -13.29
CA PRO A 108 -21.39 -0.79 -12.90
C PRO A 108 -21.67 -0.77 -11.40
N SER A 109 -21.21 -1.81 -10.69
CA SER A 109 -21.33 -1.89 -9.23
C SER A 109 -20.35 -0.99 -8.47
N ARG A 110 -19.25 -0.54 -9.11
CA ARG A 110 -18.12 0.22 -8.53
C ARG A 110 -17.55 -0.36 -7.22
N GLN A 111 -17.80 -1.65 -6.97
CA GLN A 111 -17.35 -2.38 -5.80
C GLN A 111 -16.17 -3.27 -6.19
N ALA A 112 -15.00 -3.02 -5.61
CA ALA A 112 -13.87 -3.92 -5.77
C ALA A 112 -14.13 -5.30 -5.13
N LEU A 113 -13.27 -6.28 -5.42
CA LEU A 113 -13.42 -7.64 -4.89
C LEU A 113 -13.49 -7.66 -3.36
N TRP A 114 -12.61 -6.90 -2.70
CA TRP A 114 -12.57 -6.77 -1.25
C TRP A 114 -13.77 -6.00 -0.67
N ASP A 115 -14.43 -5.15 -1.46
CA ASP A 115 -15.66 -4.46 -1.07
C ASP A 115 -16.84 -5.43 -1.00
N ARG A 116 -16.94 -6.35 -1.98
CA ARG A 116 -17.95 -7.41 -1.97
C ARG A 116 -17.78 -8.39 -0.83
N VAL A 117 -16.54 -8.82 -0.55
CA VAL A 117 -16.26 -9.74 0.56
C VAL A 117 -16.57 -9.09 1.91
N ALA A 118 -16.34 -7.78 2.04
CA ALA A 118 -16.60 -7.05 3.28
C ALA A 118 -18.06 -6.57 3.43
N GLY A 119 -18.86 -6.58 2.36
CA GLY A 119 -20.20 -6.01 2.32
C GLY A 119 -20.20 -4.48 2.44
N THR A 120 -19.19 -3.83 1.85
CA THR A 120 -18.97 -2.37 1.97
C THR A 120 -18.96 -1.69 0.61
N THR A 121 -19.35 -0.42 0.56
CA THR A 121 -19.27 0.38 -0.66
C THR A 121 -18.58 1.71 -0.38
N VAL A 122 -18.06 2.32 -1.44
CA VAL A 122 -17.40 3.63 -1.38
C VAL A 122 -18.40 4.68 -1.84
N VAL A 123 -18.58 5.72 -1.05
CA VAL A 123 -19.39 6.90 -1.38
C VAL A 123 -18.52 8.15 -1.40
N GLU A 124 -18.87 9.08 -2.26
CA GLU A 124 -18.29 10.43 -2.26
C GLU A 124 -18.90 11.23 -1.11
N VAL A 125 -18.06 11.98 -0.42
CA VAL A 125 -18.46 12.90 0.66
C VAL A 125 -18.04 14.29 0.21
N LEU A 126 -18.97 14.97 -0.47
CA LEU A 126 -18.90 16.41 -0.76
C LEU A 126 -19.06 17.23 0.52
#